data_AF-U6RNC7-F1
#
_entry.id   AF-U6RNC7-F1
#
_cell.length_a   1.000
_cell.length_b   1.000
_cell.length_c   1.000
_cell.angle_alpha   90.00
_cell.angle_beta   90.00
_cell.angle_gamma   90.00
#
_symmetry.space_group_name_H-M   'P 1'
#
loop_
_entity.id
_entity.type
_entity.pdbx_description
1 polymer ?
#
loop_
_entity_poly.entity_id
_entity_poly.type
_entity_poly.pdbx_seq_one_letter_code
_entity_poly.pdbx_strand_id
1 'polypeptide(L)'
;MQVKLIDREAVVYLVDQLEAFEKDKAIKSGLQAAVNVFRVRGRSNLRDRLKRPGKGTNHLMNSFTTRVKRNKLGALAGFDKWGAHSHLVDLGTRKRPHPITGNSGIMPANRFWSDAKNSEEYKAMDALYRGVERAIQRINNRR
;
A
#
# COMPACT_ATOMS: atom_id res chain seq x y z
N MET A 1 -24.74 -33.10 22.82
CA MET A 1 -23.75 -32.02 22.63
C MET A 1 -22.42 -32.51 23.18
N GLN A 2 -21.47 -32.84 22.30
CA GLN A 2 -20.18 -33.40 22.72
C GLN A 2 -19.25 -32.23 23.06
N VAL A 3 -19.04 -31.97 24.35
CA VAL A 3 -18.10 -30.95 24.82
C VAL A 3 -16.69 -31.50 24.58
N LYS A 4 -16.00 -31.03 23.53
CA LYS A 4 -14.57 -31.31 23.36
C LYS A 4 -13.83 -30.59 24.48
N LEU A 5 -13.12 -31.33 25.33
CA LEU A 5 -12.12 -30.77 26.24
C LEU A 5 -11.04 -30.11 25.38
N ILE A 6 -11.15 -28.80 25.20
CA ILE A 6 -10.06 -28.02 24.65
C ILE A 6 -9.06 -27.87 25.80
N ASP A 7 -7.88 -28.40 25.60
CA ASP A 7 -6.76 -28.28 26.53
C ASP A 7 -6.53 -26.79 26.87
N ARG A 8 -6.53 -26.48 28.18
CA ARG A 8 -6.35 -25.11 28.69
C ARG A 8 -5.04 -24.51 28.17
N GLU A 9 -4.00 -25.31 28.02
CA GLU A 9 -2.70 -24.89 27.50
C GLU A 9 -2.80 -24.47 26.04
N ALA A 10 -3.59 -25.18 25.23
CA ALA A 10 -3.85 -24.81 23.85
C ALA A 10 -4.65 -23.52 23.71
N VAL A 11 -5.61 -23.26 24.61
CA VAL A 11 -6.37 -22.00 24.63
C VAL A 11 -5.45 -20.83 24.96
N VAL A 12 -4.63 -20.95 26.01
CA VAL A 12 -3.67 -19.92 26.41
C VAL A 12 -2.68 -19.64 25.29
N TYR A 13 -2.13 -20.69 24.67
CA TYR A 13 -1.22 -20.55 23.53
C TYR A 13 -1.84 -19.76 22.37
N LEU A 14 -3.09 -20.06 22.00
CA LEU A 14 -3.78 -19.35 20.94
C LEU A 14 -4.03 -17.88 21.29
N VAL A 15 -4.45 -17.59 22.52
CA VAL A 15 -4.68 -16.21 22.99
C VAL A 15 -3.39 -15.40 22.95
N ASP A 16 -2.26 -15.96 23.42
CA ASP A 16 -0.95 -15.31 23.37
C ASP A 16 -0.49 -15.02 21.93
N GLN A 17 -0.72 -15.96 21.00
CA GLN A 17 -0.39 -15.75 19.59
C GLN A 17 -1.26 -14.67 18.94
N LEU A 18 -2.52 -14.53 19.35
CA LEU A 18 -3.39 -13.45 18.89
C LEU A 18 -2.93 -12.09 19.43
N GLU A 19 -2.48 -12.01 20.69
CA GLU A 19 -1.93 -10.78 21.26
C GLU A 19 -0.65 -10.34 20.52
N ALA A 20 0.20 -11.30 20.12
CA ALA A 20 1.42 -11.02 19.38
C ALA A 20 1.23 -10.92 17.85
N PHE A 21 0.01 -11.02 17.34
CA PHE A 21 -0.26 -11.18 15.91
C PHE A 21 0.27 -10.02 15.05
N GLU A 22 0.23 -8.78 15.55
CA GLU A 22 0.78 -7.62 14.83
C GLU A 22 2.32 -7.68 14.65
N LYS A 23 3.00 -8.45 15.50
CA LYS A 23 4.45 -8.65 15.44
C LYS A 23 4.83 -9.79 14.50
N ASP A 24 3.88 -10.60 14.05
CA ASP A 24 4.13 -11.75 13.20
C ASP A 24 4.76 -11.37 11.85
N LYS A 25 5.80 -12.11 11.46
CA LYS A 25 6.60 -11.83 10.25
C LYS A 25 5.81 -12.14 8.97
N ALA A 26 4.96 -13.17 8.96
CA ALA A 26 4.13 -13.51 7.81
C ALA A 26 3.05 -12.44 7.58
N ILE A 27 2.45 -11.92 8.65
CA ILE A 27 1.51 -10.77 8.57
C ILE A 27 2.20 -9.53 8.02
N LYS A 28 3.37 -9.15 8.57
CA LYS A 28 4.15 -8.01 8.07
C LYS A 28 4.55 -8.18 6.60
N SER A 29 4.89 -9.40 6.20
CA SER A 29 5.20 -9.73 4.80
C SER A 29 3.95 -9.61 3.89
N GLY A 30 2.78 -10.07 4.34
CA GLY A 30 1.52 -9.92 3.61
C GLY A 30 1.13 -8.46 3.43
N LEU A 31 1.19 -7.67 4.50
CA LEU A 31 0.95 -6.23 4.47
C LEU A 31 1.90 -5.52 3.49
N GLN A 32 3.20 -5.82 3.55
CA GLN A 32 4.20 -5.25 2.64
C GLN A 32 3.91 -5.65 1.19
N ALA A 33 3.54 -6.91 0.93
CA ALA A 33 3.21 -7.37 -0.41
C ALA A 33 1.99 -6.64 -0.97
N ALA A 34 0.93 -6.49 -0.17
CA ALA A 34 -0.29 -5.79 -0.54
C ALA A 34 -0.01 -4.34 -0.98
N VAL A 35 0.71 -3.56 -0.16
CA VAL A 35 1.01 -2.16 -0.50
C VAL A 35 2.01 -2.02 -1.65
N ASN A 36 2.88 -3.01 -1.84
CA ASN A 36 3.83 -3.01 -2.95
C ASN A 36 3.16 -3.15 -4.31
N VAL A 37 1.99 -3.79 -4.38
CA VAL A 37 1.19 -3.86 -5.61
C VAL A 37 0.87 -2.45 -6.13
N PHE A 38 0.34 -1.57 -5.27
CA PHE A 38 0.04 -0.18 -5.64
C PHE A 38 1.30 0.59 -6.04
N ARG A 39 2.40 0.42 -5.29
CA ARG A 39 3.68 1.07 -5.60
C ARG A 39 4.16 0.72 -7.00
N VAL A 40 4.14 -0.57 -7.36
CA VAL A 40 4.60 -1.05 -8.66
C VAL A 40 3.68 -0.56 -9.77
N ARG A 41 2.36 -0.72 -9.62
CA ARG A 41 1.41 -0.29 -10.65
C ARG A 41 1.42 1.21 -10.86
N GLY A 42 1.36 2.00 -9.78
CA GLY A 42 1.37 3.47 -9.87
C GLY A 42 2.64 3.98 -10.54
N ARG A 43 3.79 3.37 -10.25
CA ARG A 43 5.05 3.70 -10.92
C ARG A 43 5.03 3.38 -12.41
N SER A 44 4.49 2.22 -12.79
CA SER A 44 4.30 1.86 -14.20
C SER A 44 3.37 2.84 -14.91
N ASN A 45 2.19 3.08 -14.34
CA ASN A 45 1.20 4.01 -14.90
C ASN A 45 1.81 5.39 -15.13
N LEU A 46 2.57 5.91 -14.15
CA LEU A 46 3.23 7.19 -14.32
C LEU A 46 4.21 7.15 -15.50
N ARG A 47 5.09 6.15 -15.52
CA ARG A 47 6.12 5.99 -16.55
C ARG A 47 5.51 5.97 -17.95
N ASP A 48 4.44 5.21 -18.12
CA ASP A 48 3.79 4.99 -19.41
C ASP A 48 3.06 6.27 -19.91
N ARG A 49 2.74 7.19 -18.99
CA ARG A 49 2.07 8.47 -19.27
C ARG A 49 3.03 9.67 -19.37
N LEU A 50 4.34 9.45 -19.23
CA LEU A 50 5.32 10.52 -19.40
C LEU A 50 5.54 10.81 -20.88
N LYS A 51 5.36 12.08 -21.27
CA LYS A 51 5.66 12.56 -22.62
C LYS A 51 7.14 12.41 -23.00
N ARG A 52 8.05 12.49 -22.03
CA ARG A 52 9.51 12.38 -22.21
C ARG A 52 10.14 11.62 -21.04
N PRO A 53 10.32 10.30 -21.14
CA PRO A 53 10.98 9.50 -20.11
C PRO A 53 12.42 10.01 -19.86
N GLY A 54 12.84 10.09 -18.58
CA GLY A 54 14.24 10.31 -18.18
C GLY A 54 14.70 11.77 -18.02
N LYS A 55 13.99 12.79 -18.52
CA LYS A 55 14.33 14.21 -18.27
C LYS A 55 13.42 14.83 -17.21
N GLY A 56 13.96 15.14 -16.03
CA GLY A 56 13.29 15.92 -14.98
C GLY A 56 12.21 15.19 -14.17
N THR A 57 11.81 13.96 -14.55
CA THR A 57 10.76 13.20 -13.85
C THR A 57 11.27 12.27 -12.74
N ASN A 58 12.59 12.25 -12.51
CA ASN A 58 13.23 11.31 -11.59
C ASN A 58 12.76 11.47 -10.13
N HIS A 59 12.47 12.69 -9.67
CA HIS A 59 12.05 12.91 -8.29
C HIS A 59 10.73 12.20 -7.96
N LEU A 60 9.68 12.43 -8.75
CA LEU A 60 8.40 11.75 -8.54
C LEU A 60 8.52 10.24 -8.79
N MET A 61 9.19 9.83 -9.87
CA MET A 61 9.37 8.41 -10.21
C MET A 61 10.10 7.62 -9.11
N ASN A 62 11.08 8.25 -8.45
CA ASN A 62 11.86 7.63 -7.39
C ASN A 62 11.20 7.78 -6.01
N SER A 63 10.23 8.67 -5.85
CA SER A 63 9.55 8.89 -4.57
C SER A 63 8.59 7.78 -4.16
N PHE A 64 8.16 6.90 -5.09
CA PHE A 64 7.24 5.81 -4.80
C PHE A 64 7.78 4.89 -3.72
N THR A 65 7.03 4.77 -2.63
CA THR A 65 7.48 4.04 -1.44
C THR A 65 6.33 3.30 -0.75
N THR A 66 6.71 2.41 0.15
CA THR A 66 5.82 1.61 0.98
C THR A 66 6.35 1.58 2.40
N ARG A 67 5.45 1.50 3.38
CA ARG A 67 5.84 1.40 4.79
C ARG A 67 4.87 0.52 5.58
N VAL A 68 5.37 -0.53 6.21
CA VAL A 68 4.64 -1.28 7.23
C VAL A 68 4.73 -0.54 8.57
N LYS A 69 3.61 -0.42 9.28
CA LYS A 69 3.57 0.20 10.62
C LYS A 69 4.31 -0.71 11.62
N ARG A 70 5.12 -0.12 12.50
CA ARG A 70 5.97 -0.87 13.43
C ARG A 70 5.19 -1.55 14.56
N ASN A 71 4.20 -0.82 15.09
CA ASN A 71 3.48 -1.15 16.33
C ASN A 71 1.96 -1.28 16.13
N LYS A 72 1.51 -1.44 14.87
CA LYS A 72 0.08 -1.54 14.51
C LYS A 72 -0.09 -2.40 13.26
N LEU A 73 -1.21 -3.09 13.13
CA LEU A 73 -1.62 -3.71 11.86
C LEU A 73 -1.94 -2.63 10.82
N GLY A 74 -1.07 -2.54 9.82
CA GLY A 74 -1.30 -1.68 8.67
C GLY A 74 -0.02 -1.40 7.90
N ALA A 75 -0.21 -1.10 6.62
CA ALA A 75 0.84 -0.63 5.75
C ALA A 75 0.32 0.51 4.88
N LEU A 76 1.24 1.34 4.40
CA LEU A 76 0.97 2.48 3.55
C LEU A 76 1.73 2.31 2.23
N ALA A 77 1.09 2.69 1.13
CA ALA A 77 1.73 2.94 -0.15
C ALA A 77 1.57 4.44 -0.47
N GLY A 78 2.59 5.05 -1.04
CA GLY A 78 2.53 6.47 -1.40
C GLY A 78 3.88 6.99 -1.84
N PHE A 79 4.21 8.21 -1.41
CA PHE A 79 5.38 8.93 -1.86
C PHE A 79 6.21 9.44 -0.69
N ASP A 80 7.52 9.49 -0.86
CA ASP A 80 8.44 10.15 0.07
C ASP A 80 8.47 11.67 -0.14
N LYS A 81 9.41 12.35 0.52
CA LYS A 81 9.57 13.82 0.45
C LYS A 81 9.69 14.36 -0.98
N TRP A 82 10.21 13.59 -1.92
CA TRP A 82 10.40 14.02 -3.31
C TRP A 82 9.10 13.96 -4.13
N GLY A 83 8.04 13.34 -3.60
CA GLY A 83 6.72 13.24 -4.22
C GLY A 83 5.64 14.04 -3.50
N ALA A 84 5.99 15.08 -2.73
CA ALA A 84 5.04 15.92 -1.99
C ALA A 84 3.89 16.49 -2.86
N HIS A 85 4.17 16.75 -4.14
CA HIS A 85 3.21 17.29 -5.11
C HIS A 85 2.65 16.24 -6.08
N SER A 86 2.81 14.95 -5.77
CA SER A 86 2.26 13.83 -6.55
C SER A 86 0.76 13.99 -6.84
N HIS A 87 -0.01 14.47 -5.86
CA HIS A 87 -1.45 14.69 -6.01
C HIS A 87 -1.81 15.70 -7.10
N LEU A 88 -0.98 16.72 -7.36
CA LEU A 88 -1.21 17.68 -8.45
C LEU A 88 -1.04 17.03 -9.82
N VAL A 89 -0.13 16.06 -9.92
CA VAL A 89 0.10 15.30 -11.13
C VAL A 89 -1.01 14.27 -11.33
N ASP A 90 -1.42 13.59 -10.25
CA ASP A 90 -2.44 12.54 -10.30
C ASP A 90 -3.83 13.12 -10.58
N LEU A 91 -4.26 14.12 -9.81
CA LEU A 91 -5.61 14.68 -9.85
C LEU A 91 -5.74 15.89 -10.78
N GLY A 92 -4.62 16.44 -11.24
CA GLY A 92 -4.58 17.67 -12.01
C GLY A 92 -4.74 18.92 -11.13
N THR A 93 -4.76 20.08 -11.79
CA THR A 93 -4.95 21.38 -11.12
C THR A 93 -6.23 22.06 -11.59
N ARG A 94 -6.84 22.85 -10.71
CA ARG A 94 -7.90 23.78 -11.08
C ARG A 94 -7.33 25.08 -11.66
N LYS A 95 -8.15 25.81 -12.42
CA LYS A 95 -7.86 27.16 -12.90
C LYS A 95 -7.47 28.05 -11.72
N ARG A 96 -6.40 28.84 -11.85
CA ARG A 96 -5.95 29.79 -10.83
C ARG A 96 -5.90 31.20 -11.43
N PRO A 97 -6.45 32.23 -10.77
CA PRO A 97 -6.25 33.61 -11.19
C PRO A 97 -4.76 33.94 -11.13
N HIS A 98 -4.24 34.59 -12.17
CA HIS A 98 -2.86 35.09 -12.17
C HIS A 98 -2.88 36.59 -12.46
N PRO A 99 -2.22 37.43 -11.64
CA PRO A 99 -2.35 38.89 -11.71
C PRO A 99 -1.86 39.49 -13.04
N ILE A 100 -0.95 38.81 -13.74
CA ILE A 100 -0.36 39.32 -15.00
C ILE A 100 -1.02 38.71 -16.24
N THR A 101 -1.40 37.43 -16.18
CA THR A 101 -1.87 36.67 -17.36
C THR A 101 -3.37 36.38 -17.33
N GLY A 102 -4.09 36.82 -16.29
CA GLY A 102 -5.51 36.54 -16.04
C GLY A 102 -5.81 35.09 -15.63
N ASN A 103 -4.94 34.13 -15.96
CA ASN A 103 -5.04 32.72 -15.59
C ASN A 103 -3.65 32.03 -15.60
N SER A 104 -3.40 31.12 -14.66
CA SER A 104 -2.16 30.30 -14.58
C SER A 104 -2.24 28.95 -15.31
N GLY A 105 -3.36 28.66 -15.98
CA GLY A 105 -3.56 27.41 -16.74
C GLY A 105 -4.14 26.26 -15.91
N ILE A 106 -4.51 25.17 -16.59
CA ILE A 106 -5.08 23.94 -16.02
C ILE A 106 -4.17 22.79 -16.44
N MET A 107 -3.66 22.03 -15.48
CA MET A 107 -2.95 20.78 -15.74
C MET A 107 -3.97 19.63 -15.69
N PRO A 108 -4.17 18.89 -16.80
CA PRO A 108 -5.02 17.70 -16.79
C PRO A 108 -4.51 16.63 -15.83
N ALA A 109 -5.44 15.87 -15.25
CA ALA A 109 -5.14 14.76 -14.37
C ALA A 109 -4.40 13.64 -15.11
N ASN A 110 -3.26 13.19 -14.57
CA ASN A 110 -2.56 12.02 -15.10
C ASN A 110 -3.20 10.71 -14.62
N ARG A 111 -3.82 10.70 -13.43
CA ARG A 111 -4.50 9.56 -12.77
C ARG A 111 -3.64 8.32 -12.50
N PHE A 112 -2.31 8.42 -12.56
CA PHE A 112 -1.44 7.24 -12.40
C PHE A 112 -1.64 6.50 -11.06
N TRP A 113 -1.91 7.22 -9.98
CA TRP A 113 -2.08 6.69 -8.64
C TRP A 113 -3.53 6.31 -8.37
N SER A 114 -4.48 7.17 -8.75
CA SER A 114 -5.91 6.89 -8.63
C SER A 114 -6.29 5.62 -9.39
N ASP A 115 -5.79 5.45 -10.62
CA ASP A 115 -6.05 4.25 -11.40
C ASP A 115 -5.39 3.01 -10.80
N ALA A 116 -4.17 3.14 -10.25
CA ALA A 116 -3.50 2.01 -9.58
C ALA A 116 -4.26 1.54 -8.34
N LYS A 117 -4.83 2.48 -7.58
CA LYS A 117 -5.69 2.15 -6.44
C LYS A 117 -6.90 1.34 -6.89
N ASN A 118 -7.61 1.83 -7.92
CA ASN A 118 -8.84 1.20 -8.39
C ASN A 118 -8.60 -0.14 -9.08
N SER A 119 -7.54 -0.26 -9.88
CA SER A 119 -7.30 -1.46 -10.69
C SER A 119 -6.68 -2.61 -9.91
N GLU A 120 -5.96 -2.33 -8.82
CA GLU A 120 -5.17 -3.34 -8.11
C GLU A 120 -5.70 -3.69 -6.71
N GLU A 121 -6.83 -3.12 -6.29
CA GLU A 121 -7.40 -3.36 -4.95
C GLU A 121 -7.56 -4.86 -4.64
N TYR A 122 -8.17 -5.62 -5.57
CA TYR A 122 -8.34 -7.06 -5.42
C TYR A 122 -7.01 -7.80 -5.29
N LYS A 123 -6.00 -7.43 -6.08
CA LYS A 123 -4.68 -8.06 -6.05
C LYS A 123 -3.92 -7.75 -4.77
N ALA A 124 -4.06 -6.52 -4.26
CA ALA A 124 -3.51 -6.13 -2.96
C ALA A 124 -4.18 -6.94 -1.83
N MET A 125 -5.50 -7.14 -1.92
CA MET A 125 -6.26 -7.92 -0.95
C MET A 125 -5.87 -9.42 -0.97
N ASP A 126 -5.73 -10.02 -2.15
CA ASP A 126 -5.25 -11.40 -2.29
C ASP A 126 -3.84 -11.57 -1.68
N ALA A 127 -2.92 -10.64 -1.95
CA ALA A 127 -1.58 -10.67 -1.36
C ALA A 127 -1.60 -10.58 0.18
N LEU A 128 -2.55 -9.81 0.74
CA LEU A 128 -2.77 -9.74 2.19
C LEU A 128 -3.31 -11.07 2.74
N TYR A 129 -4.34 -11.64 2.12
CA TYR A 129 -4.95 -12.90 2.56
C TYR A 129 -3.95 -14.06 2.56
N ARG A 130 -3.12 -14.17 1.52
CA ARG A 130 -2.03 -15.16 1.49
C ARG A 130 -1.01 -14.95 2.63
N GLY A 131 -0.82 -13.73 3.10
CA GLY A 131 0.00 -13.43 4.28
C GLY A 131 -0.64 -13.93 5.58
N VAL A 132 -1.95 -13.68 5.72
CA VAL A 132 -2.76 -14.15 6.86
C VAL A 132 -2.79 -15.67 6.91
N GLU A 133 -3.08 -16.34 5.80
CA GLU A 133 -3.10 -17.80 5.70
C GLU A 133 -1.76 -18.41 6.15
N ARG A 134 -0.65 -17.87 5.65
CA ARG A 134 0.70 -18.30 6.06
C ARG A 134 0.95 -18.09 7.55
N ALA A 135 0.42 -17.02 8.15
CA ALA A 135 0.55 -16.78 9.59
C ALA A 135 -0.21 -17.84 10.40
N ILE A 136 -1.46 -18.13 10.01
CA ILE A 136 -2.30 -19.16 10.64
C ILE A 136 -1.64 -20.53 10.53
N GLN A 137 -1.17 -20.91 9.35
CA GLN A 137 -0.46 -22.18 9.14
C GLN A 137 0.78 -22.30 10.04
N ARG A 138 1.54 -21.22 10.23
CA ARG A 138 2.71 -21.22 11.14
C ARG A 138 2.32 -21.39 12.60
N ILE A 139 1.20 -20.83 13.04
CA ILE A 139 0.69 -21.00 14.41
C ILE A 139 0.26 -22.47 14.59
N ASN A 140 -0.48 -23.02 13.64
CA ASN A 140 -0.95 -24.40 13.71
C ASN A 140 0.19 -25.43 13.67
N ASN A 141 1.23 -25.20 12.86
CA ASN A 141 2.36 -26.15 12.71
C ASN A 141 3.39 -26.10 13.85
N ARG A 142 3.29 -25.12 14.76
CA ARG A 142 4.14 -25.03 15.96
C ARG A 142 3.55 -25.78 17.15
N ARG A 143 2.32 -26.26 16.99
CA ARG A 143 1.60 -27.11 17.94
C ARG A 143 1.91 -28.56 17.66
#